data_AF-A0A2P2L1N0-F1
#
_entry.id   AF-A0A2P2L1N0-F1
#
_cell.length_a   1.000
_cell.length_b   1.000
_cell.length_c   1.000
_cell.angle_alpha   90.00
_cell.angle_beta   90.00
_cell.angle_gamma   90.00
#
_symmetry.space_group_name_H-M   'P 1'
#
loop_
_entity.id
_entity.type
_entity.pdbx_description
1 polymer ?
#
loop_
_entity_poly.entity_id
_entity_poly.type
_entity_poly.pdbx_seq_one_letter_code
_entity_poly.pdbx_strand_id
1 'polypeptide(L)'
;MLADVYLCEPSPPMLHSRPRALIASLRNTKGSSPTTVVPMAADRTAAAAPQPRRAMSAFEARVSLVFALASQASSVSQRLLFDLANETAKYVFPKRFESRNLEEALMTVPDLETVKYKVLRRRDQYEIREVESYFIAEITMPGKKGFDFNGASQSFNVLAEYLFGKNTMKEKMEMTTPVITRKTKSDGEKMEMTAPVITKRVGGQDKWQMSFVMPSKYGADLPLPEDPMVRIKEVPRKVVAAVAFSGFVSDEEVKQRELKLRNEIEEDREFRIKKDASVEVAQFNPPFTLPFTRRNEIAFEVERKDE
;
A
#
# COMPACT_ATOMS: atom_id res chain seq x y z
N MET A 1 -32.66 -39.61 -25.62
CA MET A 1 -32.11 -40.92 -25.21
C MET A 1 -30.84 -40.60 -24.43
N LEU A 2 -30.94 -40.49 -23.10
CA LEU A 2 -30.63 -41.55 -22.10
C LEU A 2 -29.12 -41.84 -22.05
N ALA A 3 -28.40 -41.85 -20.92
CA ALA A 3 -28.68 -41.60 -19.50
C ALA A 3 -27.33 -41.54 -18.74
N ASP A 4 -27.40 -41.05 -17.51
CA ASP A 4 -26.39 -40.89 -16.44
C ASP A 4 -25.46 -42.08 -16.14
N VAL A 5 -24.33 -41.81 -15.45
CA VAL A 5 -23.99 -42.44 -14.13
C VAL A 5 -23.08 -41.51 -13.29
N TYR A 6 -23.59 -41.12 -12.12
CA TYR A 6 -22.94 -40.58 -10.91
C TYR A 6 -22.13 -41.64 -10.13
N LEU A 7 -21.15 -41.23 -9.29
CA LEU A 7 -20.76 -41.85 -7.98
C LEU A 7 -19.56 -41.04 -7.42
N CYS A 8 -19.70 -40.11 -6.46
CA CYS A 8 -19.91 -40.21 -4.99
C CYS A 8 -18.69 -40.70 -4.18
N GLU A 9 -18.19 -39.84 -3.27
CA GLU A 9 -17.12 -40.06 -2.28
C GLU A 9 -17.44 -41.12 -1.21
N PRO A 10 -16.46 -41.48 -0.34
CA PRO A 10 -16.54 -40.94 1.04
C PRO A 10 -15.18 -40.69 1.75
N SER A 11 -15.20 -39.73 2.70
CA SER A 11 -14.27 -39.56 3.86
C SER A 11 -15.02 -39.92 5.17
N PRO A 12 -14.45 -39.93 6.41
CA PRO A 12 -13.12 -40.25 6.97
C PRO A 12 -13.24 -41.30 8.14
N PRO A 13 -12.28 -41.43 9.10
CA PRO A 13 -12.51 -40.78 10.42
C PRO A 13 -11.26 -40.31 11.21
N MET A 14 -11.51 -39.43 12.18
CA MET A 14 -10.58 -38.92 13.22
C MET A 14 -10.38 -39.92 14.37
N LEU A 15 -9.19 -39.89 15.00
CA LEU A 15 -8.90 -40.58 16.27
C LEU A 15 -8.26 -39.60 17.28
N HIS A 16 -8.93 -39.48 18.43
CA HIS A 16 -8.46 -38.83 19.66
C HIS A 16 -7.41 -39.69 20.40
N SER A 17 -6.43 -39.05 21.04
CA SER A 17 -5.78 -39.65 22.23
C SER A 17 -5.34 -38.57 23.24
N ARG A 18 -5.83 -38.72 24.47
CA ARG A 18 -5.34 -38.06 25.70
C ARG A 18 -4.48 -39.06 26.47
N PRO A 19 -3.50 -38.63 27.29
CA PRO A 19 -3.04 -39.44 28.41
C PRO A 19 -3.45 -38.87 29.78
N ARG A 20 -3.60 -39.83 30.69
CA ARG A 20 -4.11 -39.80 32.08
C ARG A 20 -3.16 -39.13 33.07
N ALA A 21 -3.76 -38.54 34.10
CA ALA A 21 -3.14 -38.20 35.38
C ALA A 21 -2.79 -39.47 36.19
N LEU A 22 -1.65 -39.41 36.89
CA LEU A 22 -1.22 -40.43 37.85
C LEU A 22 -1.22 -39.84 39.26
N ILE A 23 -2.01 -40.46 40.14
CA ILE A 23 -2.11 -40.20 41.57
C ILE A 23 -1.02 -41.00 42.28
N ALA A 24 -0.27 -40.37 43.19
CA ALA A 24 0.54 -41.05 44.18
C ALA A 24 0.13 -40.58 45.58
N SER A 25 -0.27 -41.56 46.40
CA SER A 25 -0.68 -41.44 47.80
C SER A 25 0.43 -42.01 48.69
N LEU A 26 0.81 -41.29 49.76
CA LEU A 26 1.53 -41.87 50.90
C LEU A 26 1.15 -41.21 52.24
N ARG A 27 0.35 -41.97 53.01
CA ARG A 27 0.48 -42.35 54.45
C ARG A 27 0.72 -41.29 55.55
N ASN A 28 -0.37 -40.97 56.23
CA ASN A 28 -0.71 -41.21 57.67
C ASN A 28 0.42 -41.53 58.69
N THR A 29 0.47 -40.78 59.81
CA THR A 29 0.68 -41.34 61.19
C THR A 29 -0.03 -40.53 62.30
N LYS A 30 -0.46 -41.29 63.32
CA LYS A 30 -1.32 -41.08 64.51
C LYS A 30 -0.82 -40.14 65.64
N GLY A 31 -1.76 -39.75 66.50
CA GLY A 31 -1.60 -39.54 67.97
C GLY A 31 -2.59 -38.51 68.54
N SER A 32 -3.75 -38.85 69.11
CA SER A 32 -4.09 -39.39 70.46
C SER A 32 -4.81 -38.34 71.33
N SER A 33 -6.04 -38.65 71.75
CA SER A 33 -6.91 -37.89 72.69
C SER A 33 -6.61 -38.26 74.16
N PRO A 34 -7.10 -37.54 75.19
CA PRO A 34 -8.48 -37.74 75.65
C PRO A 34 -9.24 -36.50 76.18
N THR A 35 -10.55 -36.77 76.27
CA THR A 35 -11.75 -36.04 76.70
C THR A 35 -11.72 -35.42 78.11
N THR A 36 -12.29 -34.20 78.25
CA THR A 36 -12.98 -33.75 79.47
C THR A 36 -14.33 -33.11 79.07
N VAL A 37 -15.36 -33.40 79.85
CA VAL A 37 -16.80 -33.22 79.58
C VAL A 37 -17.33 -31.96 80.30
N VAL A 38 -17.91 -31.00 79.54
CA VAL A 38 -19.17 -30.20 79.71
C VAL A 38 -19.36 -29.39 81.04
N PRO A 39 -19.85 -28.11 81.04
CA PRO A 39 -21.16 -27.79 80.49
C PRO A 39 -21.40 -26.50 79.69
N MET A 40 -22.59 -26.54 79.09
CA MET A 40 -23.25 -25.62 78.18
C MET A 40 -23.40 -24.19 78.73
N ALA A 41 -23.20 -23.20 77.87
CA ALA A 41 -24.23 -22.21 77.52
C ALA A 41 -23.78 -21.27 76.38
N ALA A 42 -24.72 -21.04 75.46
CA ALA A 42 -24.93 -19.82 74.66
C ALA A 42 -24.05 -19.49 73.44
N ASP A 43 -24.75 -19.54 72.29
CA ASP A 43 -24.88 -18.49 71.27
C ASP A 43 -23.97 -18.43 70.03
N ARG A 44 -24.66 -18.52 68.88
CA ARG A 44 -24.47 -17.82 67.58
C ARG A 44 -23.27 -18.14 66.66
N THR A 45 -23.61 -18.84 65.57
CA THR A 45 -23.25 -18.58 64.15
C THR A 45 -22.12 -17.58 63.88
N ALA A 46 -20.99 -18.08 63.32
CA ALA A 46 -20.00 -17.26 62.64
C ALA A 46 -19.88 -17.70 61.17
N ALA A 47 -20.49 -16.92 60.28
CA ALA A 47 -20.16 -16.89 58.86
C ALA A 47 -18.91 -16.01 58.66
N ALA A 48 -17.98 -16.45 57.81
CA ALA A 48 -16.74 -15.74 57.53
C ALA A 48 -16.99 -14.34 56.93
N ALA A 49 -16.35 -13.32 57.50
CA ALA A 49 -16.47 -11.92 57.09
C ALA A 49 -15.74 -11.62 55.76
N PRO A 50 -16.20 -10.65 54.94
CA PRO A 50 -15.47 -10.19 53.76
C PRO A 50 -14.24 -9.37 54.16
N GLN A 51 -13.09 -9.64 53.54
CA GLN A 51 -11.89 -8.82 53.76
C GLN A 51 -12.12 -7.37 53.30
N PRO A 52 -11.61 -6.36 54.04
CA PRO A 52 -11.80 -4.96 53.69
C PRO A 52 -11.00 -4.61 52.43
N ARG A 53 -11.68 -4.11 51.40
CA ARG A 53 -11.00 -3.43 50.28
C ARG A 53 -10.29 -2.21 50.87
N ARG A 54 -8.95 -2.19 50.84
CA ARG A 54 -8.16 -1.00 51.19
C ARG A 54 -8.67 0.16 50.33
N ALA A 55 -9.27 1.17 50.97
CA ALA A 55 -9.60 2.42 50.32
C ALA A 55 -8.27 3.10 49.97
N MET A 56 -8.01 3.31 48.66
CA MET A 56 -6.82 4.04 48.23
C MET A 56 -6.84 5.42 48.85
N SER A 57 -5.70 5.84 49.40
CA SER A 57 -5.57 7.21 49.89
C SER A 57 -5.66 8.20 48.72
N ALA A 58 -6.15 9.41 48.99
CA ALA A 58 -6.22 10.47 47.97
C ALA A 58 -4.85 10.78 47.35
N PHE A 59 -3.77 10.56 48.10
CA PHE A 59 -2.40 10.70 47.63
C PHE A 59 -2.01 9.58 46.65
N GLU A 60 -2.26 8.31 46.99
CA GLU A 60 -2.02 7.17 46.09
C GLU A 60 -2.83 7.25 44.80
N ALA A 61 -4.08 7.72 44.88
CA ALA A 61 -4.92 7.95 43.71
C ALA A 61 -4.32 9.03 42.78
N ARG A 62 -3.79 10.12 43.35
CA ARG A 62 -3.13 11.19 42.57
C ARG A 62 -1.83 10.72 41.94
N VAL A 63 -1.00 9.98 42.68
CA VAL A 63 0.25 9.41 42.16
C VAL A 63 -0.05 8.41 41.03
N SER A 64 -1.03 7.54 41.21
CA SER A 64 -1.45 6.58 40.19
C SER A 64 -2.00 7.26 38.93
N LEU A 65 -2.73 8.36 39.08
CA LEU A 65 -3.20 9.18 37.97
C LEU A 65 -2.04 9.82 37.21
N VAL A 66 -1.03 10.34 37.90
CA VAL A 66 0.18 10.90 37.26
C VAL A 66 0.92 9.82 36.48
N PHE A 67 1.12 8.63 37.05
CA PHE A 67 1.72 7.51 36.33
C PHE A 67 0.86 7.04 35.14
N ALA A 68 -0.46 6.99 35.29
CA ALA A 68 -1.37 6.64 34.20
C ALA A 68 -1.30 7.67 33.06
N LEU A 69 -1.34 8.96 33.38
CA LEU A 69 -1.20 10.05 32.40
C LEU A 69 0.18 10.06 31.76
N ALA A 70 1.26 9.85 32.52
CA ALA A 70 2.61 9.73 31.99
C ALA A 70 2.76 8.50 31.08
N SER A 71 2.14 7.36 31.43
CA SER A 71 2.14 6.16 30.58
C SER A 71 1.31 6.33 29.30
N GLN A 72 0.17 7.02 29.36
CA GLN A 72 -0.61 7.38 28.17
C GLN A 72 0.17 8.35 27.28
N ALA A 73 0.75 9.41 27.83
CA ALA A 73 1.56 10.37 27.09
C ALA A 73 2.82 9.74 26.47
N SER A 74 3.48 8.84 27.22
CA SER A 74 4.66 8.10 26.74
C SER A 74 4.30 7.13 25.62
N SER A 75 3.16 6.44 25.69
CA SER A 75 2.78 5.46 24.67
C SER A 75 2.45 6.10 23.31
N VAL A 76 1.80 7.27 23.31
CA VAL A 76 1.51 8.04 22.08
C VAL A 76 2.80 8.59 21.49
N SER A 77 3.71 9.11 22.31
CA SER A 77 5.01 9.60 21.85
C SER A 77 5.89 8.46 21.29
N GLN A 78 5.94 7.30 21.94
CA GLN A 78 6.68 6.13 21.46
C GLN A 78 6.13 5.60 20.15
N ARG A 79 4.80 5.53 19.99
CA ARG A 79 4.18 5.16 18.71
C ARG A 79 4.53 6.15 17.62
N LEU A 80 4.41 7.44 17.89
CA LEU A 80 4.73 8.48 16.88
C LEU A 80 6.21 8.47 16.48
N LEU A 81 7.12 8.24 17.44
CA LEU A 81 8.54 8.06 17.16
C LEU A 81 8.81 6.78 16.36
N PHE A 82 8.13 5.68 16.69
CA PHE A 82 8.26 4.43 15.96
C PHE A 82 7.71 4.55 14.53
N ASP A 83 6.54 5.16 14.35
CA ASP A 83 5.93 5.41 13.06
C ASP A 83 6.82 6.33 12.19
N LEU A 84 7.38 7.38 12.78
CA LEU A 84 8.33 8.26 12.11
C LEU A 84 9.64 7.52 11.75
N ALA A 85 10.18 6.71 12.66
CA ALA A 85 11.39 5.92 12.42
C ALA A 85 11.16 4.90 11.30
N ASN A 86 10.00 4.23 11.30
CA ASN A 86 9.63 3.26 10.29
C ASN A 86 9.42 3.93 8.92
N GLU A 87 8.75 5.08 8.88
CA GLU A 87 8.55 5.84 7.63
C GLU A 87 9.87 6.38 7.09
N THR A 88 10.75 6.92 7.94
CA THR A 88 12.06 7.42 7.50
C THR A 88 12.99 6.30 7.03
N ALA A 89 12.95 5.13 7.66
CA ALA A 89 13.75 3.97 7.24
C ALA A 89 13.48 3.56 5.79
N LYS A 90 12.23 3.69 5.30
CA LYS A 90 11.85 3.39 3.91
C LYS A 90 12.64 4.21 2.87
N TYR A 91 13.11 5.39 3.24
CA TYR A 91 13.86 6.27 2.34
C TYR A 91 15.38 6.20 2.55
N VAL A 92 15.84 5.77 3.73
CA VAL A 92 17.27 5.71 4.09
C VAL A 92 17.91 4.40 3.66
N PHE A 93 17.16 3.30 3.62
CA PHE A 93 17.63 1.98 3.17
C PHE A 93 16.95 1.57 1.86
N PRO A 94 17.38 2.10 0.71
CA PRO A 94 16.72 1.83 -0.56
C PRO A 94 16.91 0.40 -1.03
N LYS A 95 15.90 -0.12 -1.74
CA LYS A 95 15.99 -1.37 -2.50
C LYS A 95 16.86 -1.17 -3.74
N ARG A 96 17.66 -2.19 -4.06
CA ARG A 96 18.43 -2.30 -5.31
C ARG A 96 17.82 -3.39 -6.18
N PHE A 97 17.79 -3.17 -7.49
CA PHE A 97 17.28 -4.12 -8.47
C PHE A 97 18.42 -4.92 -9.10
N GLU A 98 18.10 -6.02 -9.76
CA GLU A 98 19.02 -6.67 -10.70
C GLU A 98 19.36 -5.66 -11.81
N SER A 99 20.59 -5.13 -11.79
CA SER A 99 21.05 -4.11 -12.72
C SER A 99 21.55 -4.71 -14.03
N ARG A 100 21.16 -4.13 -15.16
CA ARG A 100 21.62 -4.53 -16.50
C ARG A 100 22.89 -3.81 -16.95
N ASN A 101 23.05 -2.59 -16.48
CA ASN A 101 24.14 -1.71 -16.84
C ASN A 101 24.59 -0.90 -15.62
N LEU A 102 25.69 -0.15 -15.78
CA LEU A 102 26.27 0.65 -14.70
C LEU A 102 25.32 1.77 -14.22
N GLU A 103 24.49 2.32 -15.11
CA GLU A 103 23.52 3.35 -14.76
C GLU A 103 22.48 2.79 -13.77
N GLU A 104 21.90 1.63 -14.09
CA GLU A 104 20.94 0.95 -13.21
C GLU A 104 21.56 0.47 -11.90
N ALA A 105 22.85 0.09 -11.90
CA ALA A 105 23.55 -0.36 -10.70
C ALA A 105 23.67 0.72 -9.62
N LEU A 106 23.61 2.00 -10.03
CA LEU A 106 23.65 3.16 -9.13
C LEU A 106 22.24 3.63 -8.72
N MET A 107 21.19 3.14 -9.38
CA MET A 107 19.82 3.51 -9.06
C MET A 107 19.36 2.90 -7.74
N THR A 108 18.49 3.64 -7.06
CA THR A 108 17.92 3.29 -5.77
C THR A 108 16.43 3.58 -5.79
N VAL A 109 15.63 2.77 -5.13
CA VAL A 109 14.19 3.01 -4.95
C VAL A 109 13.85 2.89 -3.48
N PRO A 110 13.01 3.78 -2.93
CA PRO A 110 12.57 3.65 -1.54
C PRO A 110 11.83 2.33 -1.30
N ASP A 111 11.84 1.86 -0.06
CA ASP A 111 11.06 0.69 0.36
C ASP A 111 9.59 1.06 0.56
N LEU A 112 8.93 1.39 -0.56
CA LEU A 112 7.50 1.65 -0.64
C LEU A 112 6.84 0.53 -1.44
N GLU A 113 5.53 0.35 -1.21
CA GLU A 113 4.74 -0.56 -2.04
C GLU A 113 4.83 -0.12 -3.50
N THR A 114 4.96 -1.10 -4.40
CA THR A 114 5.04 -0.86 -5.84
C THR A 114 4.15 -1.80 -6.63
N VAL A 115 3.81 -1.40 -7.85
CA VAL A 115 2.98 -2.21 -8.74
C VAL A 115 3.67 -3.54 -9.03
N LYS A 116 2.95 -4.64 -8.83
CA LYS A 116 3.46 -5.98 -9.10
C LYS A 116 3.53 -6.23 -10.60
N TYR A 117 4.64 -6.81 -11.04
CA TYR A 117 4.81 -7.22 -12.41
C TYR A 117 5.68 -8.48 -12.52
N LYS A 118 5.55 -9.16 -13.66
CA LYS A 118 6.38 -10.29 -14.06
C LYS A 118 7.15 -9.93 -15.33
N VAL A 119 8.46 -10.13 -15.33
CA VAL A 119 9.28 -9.95 -16.54
C VAL A 119 9.00 -11.13 -17.49
N LEU A 120 8.48 -10.83 -18.67
CA LEU A 120 8.21 -11.83 -19.73
C LEU A 120 9.42 -12.03 -20.63
N ARG A 121 10.11 -10.93 -20.98
CA ARG A 121 11.31 -10.91 -21.81
C ARG A 121 12.27 -9.82 -21.35
N ARG A 122 13.56 -10.12 -21.47
CA ARG A 122 14.63 -9.14 -21.31
C ARG A 122 15.26 -8.92 -22.69
N ARG A 123 15.25 -7.67 -23.16
CA ARG A 123 16.05 -7.21 -24.30
C ARG A 123 17.25 -6.44 -23.78
N ASP A 124 18.19 -6.14 -24.67
CA ASP A 124 19.41 -5.43 -24.33
C ASP A 124 19.13 -4.05 -23.72
N GLN A 125 18.15 -3.33 -24.29
CA GLN A 125 17.83 -1.95 -23.88
C GLN A 125 16.58 -1.82 -23.00
N TYR A 126 15.66 -2.80 -22.99
CA TYR A 126 14.38 -2.68 -22.29
C TYR A 126 13.82 -4.04 -21.82
N GLU A 127 12.74 -3.98 -21.02
CA GLU A 127 12.00 -5.14 -20.51
C GLU A 127 10.60 -5.20 -21.05
N ILE A 128 10.16 -6.40 -21.41
CA ILE A 128 8.73 -6.69 -21.55
C ILE A 128 8.24 -7.23 -20.21
N ARG A 129 7.27 -6.56 -19.61
CA ARG A 129 6.69 -6.90 -18.31
C ARG A 129 5.18 -7.07 -18.44
N GLU A 130 4.64 -8.11 -17.82
CA GLU A 130 3.21 -8.20 -17.53
C GLU A 130 2.96 -7.53 -16.19
N VAL A 131 2.21 -6.44 -16.19
CA VAL A 131 1.85 -5.66 -15.00
C VAL A 131 0.49 -6.13 -14.51
N GLU A 132 0.37 -6.46 -13.23
CA GLU A 132 -0.91 -6.84 -12.60
C GLU A 132 -1.90 -5.66 -12.64
N SER A 133 -3.19 -5.90 -12.39
CA SER A 133 -4.13 -4.79 -12.25
C SER A 133 -3.86 -4.02 -10.95
N TYR A 134 -4.07 -2.71 -10.99
CA TYR A 134 -3.88 -1.81 -9.85
C TYR A 134 -4.80 -0.61 -9.96
N PHE A 135 -5.03 0.07 -8.84
CA PHE A 135 -5.80 1.30 -8.81
C PHE A 135 -4.89 2.52 -8.83
N ILE A 136 -5.36 3.58 -9.48
CA ILE A 136 -4.71 4.88 -9.48
C ILE A 136 -5.68 5.97 -9.03
N ALA A 137 -5.15 7.00 -8.38
CA ALA A 137 -5.78 8.31 -8.31
C ALA A 137 -5.12 9.22 -9.34
N GLU A 138 -5.88 9.73 -10.31
CA GLU A 138 -5.39 10.54 -11.42
C GLU A 138 -5.95 11.96 -11.42
N ILE A 139 -5.15 12.91 -11.89
CA ILE A 139 -5.54 14.30 -12.12
C ILE A 139 -4.97 14.79 -13.45
N THR A 140 -5.75 15.59 -14.17
CA THR A 140 -5.27 16.29 -15.37
C THR A 140 -4.41 17.48 -14.95
N MET A 141 -3.16 17.52 -15.42
CA MET A 141 -2.21 18.56 -15.07
C MET A 141 -2.56 19.89 -15.76
N PRO A 142 -2.47 21.03 -15.06
CA PRO A 142 -2.60 22.33 -15.69
C PRO A 142 -1.32 22.65 -16.47
N GLY A 143 -1.47 23.24 -17.66
CA GLY A 143 -0.33 23.61 -18.51
C GLY A 143 -0.33 22.89 -19.85
N LYS A 144 0.68 23.22 -20.68
CA LYS A 144 0.90 22.61 -22.01
C LYS A 144 2.02 21.56 -22.01
N LYS A 145 2.83 21.54 -20.96
CA LYS A 145 3.99 20.66 -20.80
C LYS A 145 3.68 19.62 -19.73
N GLY A 146 4.38 18.49 -19.76
CA GLY A 146 4.16 17.40 -18.80
C GLY A 146 5.01 17.54 -17.55
N PHE A 147 6.13 18.26 -17.65
CA PHE A 147 7.14 18.32 -16.60
C PHE A 147 7.49 19.77 -16.25
N ASP A 148 6.57 20.71 -16.45
CA ASP A 148 6.72 22.04 -15.86
C ASP A 148 6.50 21.96 -14.34
N PHE A 149 7.38 22.64 -13.60
CA PHE A 149 7.42 22.54 -12.15
C PHE A 149 6.10 22.98 -11.48
N ASN A 150 5.48 24.03 -11.99
CA ASN A 150 4.28 24.61 -11.37
C ASN A 150 3.08 23.67 -11.50
N GLY A 151 2.79 23.20 -12.72
CA GLY A 151 1.68 22.29 -12.97
C GLY A 151 1.88 20.93 -12.32
N ALA A 152 3.09 20.38 -12.39
CA ALA A 152 3.43 19.12 -11.71
C ALA A 152 3.29 19.23 -10.19
N SER A 153 3.81 20.30 -9.57
CA SER A 153 3.73 20.51 -8.13
C SER A 153 2.28 20.70 -7.67
N GLN A 154 1.48 21.48 -8.39
CA GLN A 154 0.06 21.66 -8.07
C GLN A 154 -0.70 20.34 -8.12
N SER A 155 -0.54 19.56 -9.19
CA SER A 155 -1.20 18.25 -9.33
C SER A 155 -0.74 17.24 -8.27
N PHE A 156 0.57 17.21 -7.96
CA PHE A 156 1.12 16.37 -6.91
C PHE A 156 0.49 16.69 -5.56
N ASN A 157 0.38 17.98 -5.20
CA ASN A 157 -0.19 18.39 -3.93
C ASN A 157 -1.66 17.98 -3.80
N VAL A 158 -2.47 18.12 -4.85
CA VAL A 158 -3.88 17.69 -4.81
C VAL A 158 -3.99 16.17 -4.60
N LEU A 159 -3.18 15.37 -5.29
CA LEU A 159 -3.15 13.91 -5.07
C LEU A 159 -2.64 13.54 -3.68
N ALA A 160 -1.64 14.25 -3.16
CA ALA A 160 -1.12 14.05 -1.82
C ALA A 160 -2.17 14.42 -0.75
N GLU A 161 -2.92 15.50 -0.93
CA GLU A 161 -4.02 15.88 -0.05
C GLU A 161 -5.09 14.79 0.03
N TYR A 162 -5.47 14.21 -1.11
CA TYR A 162 -6.37 13.05 -1.16
C TYR A 162 -5.82 11.87 -0.35
N LEU A 163 -4.54 11.52 -0.56
CA LEU A 163 -3.86 10.44 0.15
C LEU A 163 -3.78 10.68 1.67
N PHE A 164 -3.63 11.94 2.10
CA PHE A 164 -3.45 12.32 3.49
C PHE A 164 -4.72 12.82 4.21
N GLY A 165 -5.90 12.50 3.67
CA GLY A 165 -7.16 12.64 4.40
C GLY A 165 -8.18 13.61 3.80
N LYS A 166 -7.93 14.22 2.63
CA LYS A 166 -8.98 14.91 1.85
C LYS A 166 -9.77 13.94 0.98
N ASN A 167 -10.35 12.96 1.65
CA ASN A 167 -11.26 11.97 1.08
C ASN A 167 -12.46 11.81 2.01
N THR A 168 -13.55 11.22 1.51
CA THR A 168 -14.83 11.15 2.22
C THR A 168 -14.76 10.46 3.58
N MET A 169 -13.76 9.61 3.80
CA MET A 169 -13.55 8.89 5.06
C MET A 169 -12.53 9.57 5.98
N LYS A 170 -11.89 10.66 5.54
CA LYS A 170 -10.78 11.34 6.22
C LYS A 170 -9.62 10.40 6.57
N GLU A 171 -9.45 9.35 5.77
CA GLU A 171 -8.48 8.31 6.00
C GLU A 171 -7.10 8.72 5.46
N LYS A 172 -6.05 8.43 6.22
CA LYS A 172 -4.66 8.58 5.75
C LYS A 172 -4.19 7.25 5.17
N MET A 173 -3.87 7.26 3.89
CA MET A 173 -3.39 6.11 3.14
C MET A 173 -1.86 6.12 3.04
N GLU A 174 -1.24 4.94 2.91
CA GLU A 174 0.20 4.82 2.72
C GLU A 174 0.64 5.36 1.35
N MET A 175 1.85 5.92 1.31
CA MET A 175 2.51 6.24 0.03
C MET A 175 2.96 4.97 -0.69
N THR A 176 2.93 5.03 -2.02
CA THR A 176 3.40 3.98 -2.92
C THR A 176 4.34 4.58 -3.97
N THR A 177 4.92 3.72 -4.80
CA THR A 177 5.71 4.12 -5.97
C THR A 177 5.35 3.27 -7.17
N PRO A 178 5.46 3.77 -8.40
CA PRO A 178 5.91 5.12 -8.78
C PRO A 178 4.77 6.15 -8.83
N VAL A 179 5.15 7.43 -8.98
CA VAL A 179 4.26 8.47 -9.53
C VAL A 179 4.32 8.38 -11.05
N ILE A 180 3.17 8.25 -11.70
CA ILE A 180 3.06 8.06 -13.14
C ILE A 180 2.59 9.36 -13.78
N THR A 181 3.31 9.82 -14.80
CA THR A 181 2.91 10.93 -15.68
C THR A 181 2.69 10.39 -17.07
N ARG A 182 1.48 10.54 -17.61
CA ARG A 182 1.09 10.01 -18.92
C ARG A 182 0.60 11.12 -19.84
N LYS A 183 0.98 11.03 -21.10
CA LYS A 183 0.45 11.91 -22.15
C LYS A 183 -0.92 11.39 -22.59
N THR A 184 -1.93 12.24 -22.59
CA THR A 184 -3.27 11.90 -23.08
C THR A 184 -3.47 12.59 -24.43
N LYS A 185 -3.66 11.81 -25.48
CA LYS A 185 -4.13 12.34 -26.76
C LYS A 185 -5.51 12.93 -26.52
N SER A 186 -5.73 14.18 -26.94
CA SER A 186 -7.06 14.77 -26.91
C SER A 186 -7.92 14.10 -27.97
N ASP A 187 -8.45 12.92 -27.69
CA ASP A 187 -9.60 12.45 -28.43
C ASP A 187 -10.71 13.45 -28.14
N GLY A 188 -11.29 14.00 -29.21
CA GLY A 188 -12.42 14.91 -29.16
C GLY A 188 -13.67 14.21 -28.69
N GLU A 189 -13.63 13.52 -27.55
CA GLU A 189 -14.81 12.97 -26.89
C GLU A 189 -15.67 14.14 -26.43
N LYS A 190 -16.69 14.33 -27.26
CA LYS A 190 -17.88 15.10 -27.04
C LYS A 190 -18.47 14.66 -25.70
N MET A 191 -18.17 15.40 -24.63
CA MET A 191 -18.94 15.31 -23.40
C MET A 191 -20.39 15.63 -23.75
N GLU A 192 -21.23 14.60 -23.80
CA GLU A 192 -22.67 14.78 -23.86
C GLU A 192 -23.14 15.34 -22.51
N MET A 193 -23.50 16.62 -22.55
CA MET A 193 -24.60 17.28 -21.84
C MET A 193 -24.69 17.10 -20.32
N THR A 194 -24.37 18.16 -19.58
CA THR A 194 -25.35 18.98 -18.84
C THR A 194 -24.67 20.25 -18.29
N ALA A 195 -25.33 21.40 -18.52
CA ALA A 195 -24.96 22.77 -18.12
C ALA A 195 -23.86 23.46 -18.97
N PRO A 196 -24.16 24.61 -19.62
CA PRO A 196 -23.19 25.33 -20.44
C PRO A 196 -22.33 26.22 -19.54
N VAL A 197 -21.06 25.85 -19.35
CA VAL A 197 -20.04 26.82 -18.94
C VAL A 197 -19.15 27.08 -20.15
N ILE A 198 -19.23 28.30 -20.67
CA ILE A 198 -18.38 28.79 -21.76
C ILE A 198 -16.95 28.93 -21.22
N THR A 199 -16.20 27.84 -21.17
CA THR A 199 -14.74 27.90 -21.27
C THR A 199 -14.40 27.71 -22.73
N LYS A 200 -13.92 28.79 -23.38
CA LYS A 200 -13.29 28.73 -24.70
C LYS A 200 -12.35 27.52 -24.74
N ARG A 201 -12.73 26.49 -25.49
CA ARG A 201 -11.86 25.36 -25.84
C ARG A 201 -10.75 25.92 -26.73
N VAL A 202 -9.64 26.32 -26.13
CA VAL A 202 -8.39 26.52 -26.85
C VAL A 202 -7.94 25.12 -27.28
N GLY A 203 -7.69 24.96 -28.59
CA GLY A 203 -7.71 23.71 -29.35
C GLY A 203 -6.80 22.58 -28.88
N GLY A 204 -6.93 21.45 -29.59
CA GLY A 204 -6.31 20.12 -29.35
C GLY A 204 -4.83 20.18 -28.98
N GLN A 205 -4.58 20.40 -27.70
CA GLN A 205 -3.29 20.33 -27.08
C GLN A 205 -3.25 19.03 -26.28
N ASP A 206 -2.17 18.29 -26.46
CA ASP A 206 -1.85 17.15 -25.63
C ASP A 206 -1.93 17.56 -24.16
N LYS A 207 -2.75 16.85 -23.39
CA LYS A 207 -2.87 17.06 -21.94
C LYS A 207 -2.04 16.01 -21.25
N TRP A 208 -1.47 16.38 -20.12
CA TRP A 208 -0.76 15.44 -19.26
C TRP A 208 -1.62 15.07 -18.07
N GLN A 209 -1.52 13.81 -17.65
CA GLN A 209 -2.16 13.30 -16.45
C GLN A 209 -1.08 12.83 -15.49
N MET A 210 -1.23 13.19 -14.23
CA MET A 210 -0.43 12.64 -13.13
C MET A 210 -1.27 11.61 -12.38
N SER A 211 -0.64 10.55 -11.90
CA SER A 211 -1.31 9.47 -11.20
C SER A 211 -0.47 8.93 -10.06
N PHE A 212 -1.09 8.75 -8.90
CA PHE A 212 -0.53 7.99 -7.80
C PHE A 212 -1.07 6.58 -7.86
N VAL A 213 -0.18 5.59 -7.68
CA VAL A 213 -0.58 4.21 -7.47
C VAL A 213 -1.22 4.09 -6.08
N MET A 214 -2.34 3.40 -5.98
CA MET A 214 -3.01 3.24 -4.69
C MET A 214 -2.51 1.98 -3.98
N PRO A 215 -2.43 1.97 -2.63
CA PRO A 215 -2.05 0.77 -1.88
C PRO A 215 -2.99 -0.39 -2.19
N SER A 216 -2.44 -1.57 -2.47
CA SER A 216 -3.22 -2.72 -2.95
C SER A 216 -4.24 -3.22 -1.93
N LYS A 217 -4.04 -2.93 -0.64
CA LYS A 217 -4.96 -3.33 0.44
C LYS A 217 -6.39 -2.77 0.29
N TYR A 218 -6.56 -1.65 -0.44
CA TYR A 218 -7.88 -1.04 -0.65
C TYR A 218 -8.65 -1.68 -1.81
N GLY A 219 -7.96 -2.09 -2.89
CA GLY A 219 -8.62 -2.55 -4.10
C GLY A 219 -9.68 -1.56 -4.59
N ALA A 220 -10.91 -2.03 -4.78
CA ALA A 220 -12.05 -1.21 -5.20
C ALA A 220 -12.65 -0.35 -4.08
N ASP A 221 -12.31 -0.60 -2.82
CA ASP A 221 -12.89 0.05 -1.63
C ASP A 221 -12.18 1.36 -1.26
N LEU A 222 -11.58 2.03 -2.25
CA LEU A 222 -10.89 3.30 -2.03
C LEU A 222 -11.87 4.40 -1.61
N PRO A 223 -11.53 5.24 -0.60
CA PRO A 223 -12.38 6.35 -0.21
C PRO A 223 -12.47 7.36 -1.35
N LEU A 224 -13.66 7.95 -1.56
CA LEU A 224 -13.84 8.89 -2.67
C LEU A 224 -13.08 10.20 -2.40
N PRO A 225 -12.47 10.84 -3.41
CA PRO A 225 -11.82 12.13 -3.23
C PRO A 225 -12.85 13.23 -2.95
N GLU A 226 -12.48 14.20 -2.11
CA GLU A 226 -13.30 15.42 -1.93
C GLU A 226 -13.11 16.40 -3.11
N ASP A 227 -11.94 16.38 -3.74
CA ASP A 227 -11.66 17.21 -4.91
C ASP A 227 -12.22 16.56 -6.20
N PRO A 228 -13.14 17.22 -6.92
CA PRO A 228 -13.76 16.65 -8.12
C PRO A 228 -12.79 16.52 -9.31
N MET A 229 -11.60 17.11 -9.24
CA MET A 229 -10.56 16.96 -10.28
C MET A 229 -9.83 15.61 -10.18
N VAL A 230 -9.86 14.97 -9.01
CA VAL A 230 -9.24 13.66 -8.78
C VAL A 230 -10.21 12.57 -9.20
N ARG A 231 -9.75 11.66 -10.06
CA ARG A 231 -10.51 10.47 -10.46
C ARG A 231 -9.80 9.22 -9.98
N ILE A 232 -10.55 8.26 -9.46
CA ILE A 232 -10.03 6.93 -9.16
C ILE A 232 -10.32 6.04 -10.37
N LYS A 233 -9.33 5.26 -10.79
CA LYS A 233 -9.46 4.36 -11.92
C LYS A 233 -8.73 3.04 -11.66
N GLU A 234 -9.33 1.94 -12.08
CA GLU A 234 -8.63 0.66 -12.23
C GLU A 234 -7.84 0.66 -13.54
N VAL A 235 -6.55 0.37 -13.45
CA VAL A 235 -5.72 0.01 -14.59
C VAL A 235 -5.75 -1.52 -14.70
N PRO A 236 -6.35 -2.08 -15.77
CA PRO A 236 -6.39 -3.52 -15.94
C PRO A 236 -4.99 -4.08 -16.19
N ARG A 237 -4.84 -5.39 -16.01
CA ARG A 237 -3.62 -6.11 -16.38
C ARG A 237 -3.21 -5.75 -17.80
N LYS A 238 -1.95 -5.36 -17.98
CA LYS A 238 -1.39 -4.94 -19.28
C LYS A 238 0.04 -5.40 -19.44
N VAL A 239 0.48 -5.55 -20.68
CA VAL A 239 1.89 -5.81 -21.00
C VAL A 239 2.55 -4.49 -21.39
N VAL A 240 3.71 -4.20 -20.83
CA VAL A 240 4.46 -2.98 -21.11
C VAL A 240 5.89 -3.29 -21.54
N ALA A 241 6.41 -2.50 -22.46
CA ALA A 241 7.84 -2.38 -22.70
C ALA A 241 8.36 -1.19 -21.86
N ALA A 242 9.31 -1.43 -20.96
CA ALA A 242 9.82 -0.42 -20.04
C ALA A 242 11.36 -0.32 -20.07
N VAL A 243 11.87 0.91 -20.02
CA VAL A 243 13.31 1.21 -19.91
C VAL A 243 13.54 2.13 -18.71
N ALA A 244 14.53 1.78 -17.88
CA ALA A 244 14.95 2.60 -16.76
C ALA A 244 16.03 3.60 -17.17
N PHE A 245 16.02 4.78 -16.54
CA PHE A 245 17.03 5.82 -16.71
C PHE A 245 17.16 6.67 -15.43
N SER A 246 18.31 7.30 -15.25
CA SER A 246 18.62 8.15 -14.10
C SER A 246 18.51 9.64 -14.43
N GLY A 247 18.69 10.50 -13.43
CA GLY A 247 18.74 11.94 -13.62
C GLY A 247 17.39 12.64 -13.51
N PHE A 248 17.29 13.80 -14.15
CA PHE A 248 16.10 14.64 -14.13
C PHE A 248 15.14 14.26 -15.26
N VAL A 249 13.84 14.32 -14.96
CA VAL A 249 12.79 14.15 -15.95
C VAL A 249 12.39 15.53 -16.48
N SER A 250 12.57 15.75 -17.77
CA SER A 250 12.15 16.96 -18.48
C SER A 250 11.43 16.55 -19.77
N ASP A 251 10.62 17.45 -20.36
CA ASP A 251 9.92 17.14 -21.61
C ASP A 251 10.88 16.73 -22.74
N GLU A 252 12.07 17.34 -22.81
CA GLU A 252 13.07 17.02 -23.85
C GLU A 252 13.70 15.64 -23.61
N GLU A 253 14.11 15.34 -22.37
CA GLU A 253 14.65 14.02 -22.01
C GLU A 253 13.61 12.92 -22.28
N VAL A 254 12.36 13.16 -21.87
CA VAL A 254 11.26 12.22 -22.11
C VAL A 254 11.04 12.00 -23.59
N LYS A 255 11.03 13.06 -24.40
CA LYS A 255 10.88 12.95 -25.85
C LYS A 255 12.00 12.14 -26.50
N GLN A 256 13.25 12.35 -26.10
CA GLN A 256 14.40 11.63 -26.66
C GLN A 256 14.35 10.13 -26.30
N ARG A 257 14.07 9.83 -25.03
CA ARG A 257 13.95 8.46 -24.53
C ARG A 257 12.72 7.74 -25.09
N GLU A 258 11.61 8.45 -25.24
CA GLU A 258 10.40 7.96 -25.90
C GLU A 258 10.73 7.51 -27.33
N LEU A 259 11.37 8.38 -28.13
CA LEU A 259 11.73 8.07 -29.50
C LEU A 259 12.68 6.87 -29.58
N LYS A 260 13.68 6.82 -28.71
CA LYS A 260 14.63 5.70 -28.65
C LYS A 260 13.88 4.39 -28.35
N LEU A 261 13.09 4.34 -27.28
CA LEU A 261 12.34 3.14 -26.92
C LEU A 261 11.36 2.72 -28.02
N ARG A 262 10.70 3.68 -28.67
CA ARG A 262 9.78 3.41 -29.77
C ARG A 262 10.48 2.69 -30.92
N ASN A 263 11.63 3.20 -31.37
CA ASN A 263 12.41 2.57 -32.44
C ASN A 263 12.85 1.13 -32.08
N GLU A 264 13.31 0.93 -30.84
CA GLU A 264 13.75 -0.39 -30.34
C GLU A 264 12.59 -1.41 -30.26
N ILE A 265 11.36 -0.96 -30.01
CA ILE A 265 10.16 -1.83 -30.01
C ILE A 265 9.68 -2.10 -31.45
N GLU A 266 9.80 -1.13 -32.35
CA GLU A 266 9.42 -1.32 -33.76
C GLU A 266 10.24 -2.44 -34.42
N GLU A 267 11.52 -2.56 -34.06
CA GLU A 267 12.42 -3.63 -34.49
C GLU A 267 12.21 -4.99 -33.76
N ASP A 268 11.41 -5.04 -32.69
CA ASP A 268 11.15 -6.28 -31.95
C ASP A 268 10.32 -7.26 -32.79
N ARG A 269 10.66 -8.56 -32.76
CA ARG A 269 9.99 -9.58 -33.57
C ARG A 269 8.72 -10.13 -32.93
N GLU A 270 8.60 -10.08 -31.61
CA GLU A 270 7.51 -10.69 -30.84
C GLU A 270 6.45 -9.64 -30.42
N PHE A 271 6.82 -8.39 -30.18
CA PHE A 271 5.96 -7.36 -29.62
C PHE A 271 5.86 -6.12 -30.51
N ARG A 272 4.71 -5.43 -30.45
CA ARG A 272 4.51 -4.11 -31.04
C ARG A 272 3.83 -3.18 -30.04
N ILE A 273 4.05 -1.87 -30.20
CA ILE A 273 3.31 -0.87 -29.43
C ILE A 273 1.83 -0.97 -29.78
N LYS A 274 0.97 -1.06 -28.76
CA LYS A 274 -0.47 -1.13 -28.95
C LYS A 274 -0.97 0.15 -29.63
N LYS A 275 -1.97 0.02 -30.49
CA LYS A 275 -2.60 1.18 -31.13
C LYS A 275 -3.08 2.15 -30.04
N ASP A 276 -2.78 3.44 -30.23
CA ASP A 276 -3.13 4.53 -29.32
C ASP A 276 -2.45 4.50 -27.93
N ALA A 277 -1.51 3.58 -27.71
CA ALA A 277 -0.65 3.63 -26.53
C ALA A 277 0.11 4.96 -26.49
N SER A 278 0.04 5.60 -25.33
CA SER A 278 0.76 6.82 -25.03
C SER A 278 1.91 6.53 -24.09
N VAL A 279 2.93 7.37 -24.11
CA VAL A 279 4.10 7.23 -23.22
C VAL A 279 3.67 7.41 -21.77
N GLU A 280 4.13 6.49 -20.92
CA GLU A 280 4.04 6.56 -19.46
C GLU A 280 5.43 6.81 -18.89
N VAL A 281 5.55 7.80 -18.00
CA VAL A 281 6.78 8.11 -17.28
C VAL A 281 6.56 7.82 -15.81
N ALA A 282 7.33 6.89 -15.25
CA ALA A 282 7.25 6.48 -13.86
C ALA A 282 8.43 7.04 -13.06
N GLN A 283 8.17 7.83 -12.03
CA GLN A 283 9.17 8.40 -11.14
C GLN A 283 9.06 7.72 -9.76
N PHE A 284 10.14 7.06 -9.33
CA PHE A 284 10.13 6.25 -8.11
C PHE A 284 10.64 7.00 -6.88
N ASN A 285 11.46 8.01 -7.12
CA ASN A 285 12.25 8.64 -6.07
C ASN A 285 11.66 9.96 -5.60
N PRO A 286 11.77 10.26 -4.29
CA PRO A 286 11.42 11.57 -3.78
C PRO A 286 12.41 12.65 -4.26
N PRO A 287 12.00 13.94 -4.22
CA PRO A 287 12.76 15.05 -4.81
C PRO A 287 14.13 15.30 -4.16
N PHE A 288 14.40 14.77 -2.96
CA PHE A 288 15.69 14.89 -2.27
C PHE A 288 16.72 13.82 -2.65
N THR A 289 16.33 12.80 -3.44
CA THR A 289 17.26 11.77 -3.93
C THR A 289 18.27 12.39 -4.89
N LEU A 290 19.54 12.01 -4.79
CA LEU A 290 20.58 12.50 -5.72
C LEU A 290 20.21 12.14 -7.17
N PRO A 291 20.31 13.07 -8.14
CA PRO A 291 19.78 12.85 -9.48
C PRO A 291 20.29 11.58 -10.16
N PHE A 292 21.59 11.29 -10.06
CA PHE A 292 22.21 10.12 -10.70
C PHE A 292 21.85 8.77 -10.04
N THR A 293 21.25 8.78 -8.84
CA THR A 293 20.77 7.55 -8.17
C THR A 293 19.26 7.38 -8.27
N ARG A 294 18.56 8.31 -8.93
CA ARG A 294 17.12 8.20 -9.18
C ARG A 294 16.85 7.12 -10.21
N ARG A 295 15.79 6.36 -10.00
CA ARG A 295 15.15 5.50 -10.99
C ARG A 295 13.94 6.23 -11.55
N ASN A 296 13.99 6.47 -12.85
CA ASN A 296 12.83 6.81 -13.65
C ASN A 296 12.63 5.71 -14.68
N GLU A 297 11.41 5.51 -15.15
CA GLU A 297 11.14 4.59 -16.25
C GLU A 297 10.27 5.27 -17.31
N ILE A 298 10.52 4.94 -18.56
CA ILE A 298 9.62 5.23 -19.68
C ILE A 298 9.05 3.92 -20.17
N ALA A 299 7.74 3.89 -20.39
CA ALA A 299 7.03 2.69 -20.79
C ALA A 299 5.99 2.95 -21.88
N PHE A 300 5.78 1.92 -22.69
CA PHE A 300 4.66 1.81 -23.64
C PHE A 300 3.87 0.54 -23.35
N GLU A 301 2.55 0.62 -23.45
CA GLU A 301 1.72 -0.58 -23.55
C GLU A 301 1.99 -1.27 -24.89
N VAL A 302 2.26 -2.56 -24.84
CA VAL A 302 2.59 -3.39 -26.00
C VAL A 302 1.67 -4.61 -26.05
N GLU A 303 1.53 -5.15 -27.24
CA GLU A 303 0.83 -6.41 -27.49
C GLU A 303 1.75 -7.33 -28.28
N ARG A 304 1.45 -8.63 -28.25
CA ARG A 304 2.13 -9.58 -29.14
C ARG A 304 1.76 -9.27 -30.58
N LYS A 305 2.73 -9.38 -31.49
CA LYS A 305 2.44 -9.41 -32.92
C LYS A 305 1.65 -10.69 -33.19
N ASP A 306 0.51 -10.56 -33.84
CA ASP A 306 -0.23 -11.71 -34.36
C ASP A 306 0.69 -12.45 -35.36
N GLU A 307 0.82 -13.76 -35.20
CA GLU A 307 1.57 -14.64 -36.14
C GLU A 307 0.89 -14.71 -37.51
#